data_AF-A0AAV8HPJ3-F1
#
_entry.id   AF-A0AAV8HPJ3-F1
#
_cell.length_a   1.000
_cell.length_b   1.000
_cell.length_c   1.000
_cell.angle_alpha   90.00
_cell.angle_beta   90.00
_cell.angle_gamma   90.00
#
_symmetry.space_group_name_H-M   'P 1'
#
loop_
_entity.id
_entity.type
_entity.pdbx_description
1 polymer ?
#
loop_
_entity_poly.entity_id
_entity_poly.type
_entity_poly.pdbx_seq_one_letter_code
_entity_poly.pdbx_strand_id
1 'polypeptide(L)'
;MVLELNRRFQGTPYASRLKVVIEGDVLKCDLPYFDICVANIPYKISSLLTFKLLSHRPVFRCAVIMYQQEFAMRLVANPGDSLYCRLSVNTQLLARVSHLLKVSRNNFRPPPKVDSSVVRIEPRQPLPHVSFKEWDGLVRICFIKKNKTLGALFKQKGVLTLLEKNYKTLQSLRLSGNPEGIAEGNEITSEDINVLANLMDDISMADGEREDGDEDEEMDTELSSNMSEGSSFKDKVMGVLQEGDFLDKRASKLSQVDFLYLLSLFNKAGIHFS
;
A
#
# COMPACT_ATOMS: atom_id res chain seq x y z
N MET A 1 7.46 31.90 9.42
CA MET A 1 7.71 30.86 10.45
C MET A 1 9.20 30.74 10.79
N VAL A 2 10.09 30.61 9.80
CA VAL A 2 11.56 30.55 10.00
C VAL A 2 12.10 31.75 10.79
N LEU A 3 11.72 32.97 10.40
CA LEU A 3 12.14 34.20 11.10
C LEU A 3 11.71 34.23 12.58
N GLU A 4 10.52 33.71 12.89
CA GLU A 4 9.99 33.65 14.26
C GLU A 4 10.76 32.64 15.11
N LEU A 5 11.10 31.48 14.54
CA LEU A 5 11.99 30.49 15.16
C LEU A 5 13.37 31.09 15.45
N ASN A 6 13.99 31.74 14.47
CA ASN A 6 15.29 32.36 14.66
C ASN A 6 15.27 33.43 15.76
N ARG A 7 14.25 34.28 15.78
CA ARG A 7 14.05 35.27 16.86
C ARG A 7 13.87 34.61 18.23
N ARG A 8 13.06 33.55 18.32
CA ARG A 8 12.78 32.87 19.58
C ARG A 8 14.02 32.22 20.21
N PHE A 9 14.93 31.72 19.38
CA PHE A 9 16.17 31.11 19.84
C PHE A 9 17.35 32.08 19.91
N GLN A 10 17.20 33.31 19.42
CA GLN A 10 18.24 34.35 19.47
C GLN A 10 18.63 34.66 20.93
N GLY A 11 19.93 34.67 21.23
CA GLY A 11 20.45 34.91 22.58
C GLY A 11 20.36 33.71 23.54
N THR A 12 19.80 32.58 23.09
CA THR A 12 19.79 31.34 23.89
C THR A 12 21.07 30.53 23.66
N PRO A 13 21.53 29.72 24.63
CA PRO A 13 22.68 28.83 24.45
C PRO A 13 22.47 27.73 23.40
N TYR A 14 21.21 27.53 22.96
CA TYR A 14 20.84 26.52 21.96
C TYR A 14 20.84 27.07 20.53
N ALA A 15 21.03 28.38 20.33
CA ALA A 15 20.98 29.02 19.02
C ALA A 15 21.96 28.37 18.02
N SER A 16 23.16 28.02 18.47
CA SER A 16 24.20 27.38 17.64
C SER A 16 23.85 25.95 17.21
N ARG A 17 22.90 25.29 17.90
CA ARG A 17 22.43 23.93 17.57
C ARG A 17 21.22 23.94 16.63
N LEU A 18 20.51 25.07 16.53
CA LEU A 18 19.40 25.23 15.61
C LEU A 18 19.95 25.58 14.22
N LYS A 19 19.96 24.59 13.33
CA LYS A 19 20.15 24.84 11.91
C LYS A 19 18.78 24.82 11.24
N VAL A 20 18.32 25.97 10.77
CA VAL A 20 17.17 25.99 9.84
C VAL A 20 17.73 25.69 8.45
N VAL A 21 17.72 24.40 8.10
CA VAL A 21 18.45 23.90 6.92
C VAL A 21 17.67 24.13 5.63
N ILE A 22 16.33 24.08 5.66
CA ILE A 22 15.51 24.01 4.44
C ILE A 22 14.19 24.77 4.63
N GLU A 23 13.99 25.84 3.85
CA GLU A 23 12.68 26.46 3.65
C GLU A 23 12.09 25.90 2.34
N GLY A 24 11.03 25.09 2.44
CA GLY A 24 10.42 24.47 1.28
C GLY A 24 9.42 23.37 1.60
N ASP A 25 8.92 22.75 0.53
CA ASP A 25 8.05 21.57 0.61
C ASP A 25 8.88 20.32 0.92
N VAL A 26 8.69 19.75 2.10
CA VAL A 26 9.39 18.54 2.56
C VAL A 26 9.25 17.36 1.59
N LEU A 27 8.17 17.30 0.79
CA LEU A 27 7.99 16.24 -0.21
C LEU A 27 8.95 16.37 -1.39
N LYS A 28 9.41 17.59 -1.69
CA LYS A 28 10.34 17.90 -2.79
C LYS A 28 11.79 18.05 -2.34
N CYS A 29 12.02 18.29 -1.05
CA CYS A 29 13.37 18.50 -0.52
C CYS A 29 14.10 17.19 -0.23
N ASP A 30 15.42 17.17 -0.43
CA ASP A 30 16.27 16.08 0.02
C ASP A 30 16.53 16.20 1.53
N LEU A 31 16.20 15.14 2.26
CA LEU A 31 16.38 15.10 3.71
C LEU A 31 17.82 14.73 4.02
N PRO A 32 18.53 15.49 4.87
CA PRO A 32 19.82 15.05 5.39
C PRO A 32 19.63 13.83 6.30
N TYR A 33 20.73 13.18 6.66
CA TYR A 33 20.69 12.14 7.68
C TYR A 33 20.18 12.68 9.03
N PHE A 34 19.34 11.90 9.70
CA PHE A 34 18.86 12.17 11.05
C PHE A 34 18.61 10.86 11.83
N ASP A 35 18.78 10.92 13.14
CA ASP A 35 18.43 9.81 14.04
C ASP A 35 16.94 9.78 14.39
N ILE A 36 16.39 10.95 14.72
CA ILE A 36 15.00 11.10 15.17
C ILE A 36 14.30 12.17 14.34
N CYS A 37 13.12 11.82 13.82
CA CYS A 37 12.20 12.79 13.21
C CYS A 37 11.06 13.11 14.19
N VAL A 38 10.76 14.38 14.39
CA VAL A 38 9.54 14.82 15.08
C VAL A 38 8.78 15.74 14.13
N ALA A 39 7.52 15.42 13.85
CA ALA A 39 6.75 16.17 12.86
C ALA A 39 5.30 16.37 13.27
N ASN A 40 4.83 17.61 13.06
CA ASN A 40 3.41 17.96 13.07
C ASN A 40 3.06 18.43 11.65
N ILE A 41 2.34 17.60 10.92
CA ILE A 41 2.20 17.73 9.47
C ILE A 41 0.76 18.05 9.05
N PRO A 42 0.56 18.80 7.95
CA PRO A 42 -0.74 18.91 7.33
C PRO A 42 -1.27 17.54 6.91
N TYR A 43 -2.54 17.28 7.20
CA TYR A 43 -3.11 15.95 7.04
C TYR A 43 -3.11 15.42 5.61
N LYS A 44 -3.15 16.30 4.60
CA LYS A 44 -3.13 15.95 3.18
C LYS A 44 -1.84 15.25 2.75
N ILE A 45 -0.72 15.51 3.41
CA ILE A 45 0.59 14.95 3.05
C ILE A 45 0.99 13.74 3.89
N SER A 46 0.09 13.26 4.78
CA SER A 46 0.40 12.21 5.76
C SER A 46 0.95 10.93 5.13
N SER A 47 0.26 10.41 4.10
CA SER A 47 0.68 9.18 3.41
C SER A 47 2.03 9.38 2.71
N LEU A 48 2.14 10.45 1.90
CA LEU A 48 3.34 10.76 1.12
C LEU A 48 4.58 10.94 2.00
N LEU A 49 4.44 11.68 3.11
CA LEU A 49 5.55 11.86 4.04
C LEU A 49 5.93 10.55 4.72
N THR A 50 4.96 9.72 5.11
CA THR A 50 5.22 8.43 5.76
C THR A 50 6.06 7.54 4.86
N PHE A 51 5.68 7.37 3.59
CA PHE A 51 6.45 6.58 2.65
C PHE A 51 7.79 7.23 2.26
N LYS A 52 7.84 8.57 2.16
CA LYS A 52 9.11 9.28 1.95
C LYS A 52 10.11 9.01 3.09
N LEU A 53 9.64 9.01 4.33
CA LEU A 53 10.46 8.65 5.49
C LEU A 53 10.89 7.18 5.45
N LEU A 54 9.97 6.24 5.20
CA LEU A 54 10.32 4.81 5.12
C LEU A 54 11.33 4.48 4.00
N SER A 55 11.30 5.25 2.91
CA SER A 55 12.27 5.17 1.81
C SER A 55 13.57 5.94 2.07
N HIS A 56 13.64 6.77 3.12
CA HIS A 56 14.84 7.55 3.43
C HIS A 56 16.02 6.63 3.77
N ARG A 57 17.19 7.00 3.24
CA ARG A 57 18.47 6.34 3.50
C ARG A 57 19.52 7.41 3.84
N PRO A 58 20.42 7.18 4.81
CA PRO A 58 20.48 6.03 5.74
C PRO A 58 19.24 5.88 6.63
N VAL A 59 19.02 4.68 7.16
CA VAL A 59 17.82 4.41 7.98
C VAL A 59 17.91 5.14 9.32
N PHE A 60 16.86 5.89 9.66
CA PHE A 60 16.73 6.60 10.93
C PHE A 60 16.27 5.67 12.06
N ARG A 61 16.47 6.08 13.32
CA ARG A 61 16.13 5.26 14.50
C ARG A 61 14.62 5.26 14.78
N CYS A 62 14.00 6.44 14.87
CA CYS A 62 12.56 6.55 15.06
C CYS A 62 11.98 7.88 14.57
N ALA A 63 10.70 7.87 14.23
CA ALA A 63 9.93 9.06 13.91
C ALA A 63 8.72 9.15 14.84
N VAL A 64 8.47 10.34 15.40
CA VAL A 64 7.31 10.64 16.25
C VAL A 64 6.49 11.69 15.52
N ILE A 65 5.40 11.26 14.91
CA ILE A 65 4.63 12.08 13.97
C ILE A 65 3.20 12.18 14.46
N MET A 66 2.66 13.40 14.39
CA MET A 66 1.25 13.63 14.67
C MET A 66 0.43 13.56 13.39
N TYR A 67 -0.62 12.73 13.43
CA TYR A 67 -1.57 12.51 12.35
C TYR A 67 -3.01 12.82 12.81
N GLN A 68 -3.96 12.84 11.88
CA GLN A 68 -5.39 12.73 12.24
C GLN A 68 -5.64 11.44 12.99
N GLN A 69 -6.58 11.45 13.92
CA GLN A 69 -6.90 10.25 14.71
C GLN A 69 -7.25 9.05 13.82
N GLU A 70 -8.10 9.21 12.80
CA GLU A 70 -8.47 8.10 11.90
C GLU A 70 -7.26 7.53 11.14
N PHE A 71 -6.42 8.41 10.59
CA PHE A 71 -5.21 8.01 9.87
C PHE A 71 -4.21 7.29 10.78
N ALA A 72 -3.99 7.81 12.00
CA ALA A 72 -3.15 7.18 13.01
C ALA A 72 -3.65 5.78 13.36
N MET A 73 -4.97 5.63 13.57
CA MET A 73 -5.57 4.34 13.89
C MET A 73 -5.46 3.35 12.73
N ARG A 74 -5.53 3.82 11.47
CA ARG A 74 -5.26 2.97 10.29
C ARG A 74 -3.82 2.48 10.26
N LEU A 75 -2.84 3.30 10.60
CA LEU A 75 -1.43 2.86 10.60
C LEU A 75 -1.15 1.73 11.60
N VAL A 76 -1.82 1.75 12.76
CA VAL A 76 -1.64 0.76 13.84
C VAL A 76 -2.66 -0.37 13.81
N ALA A 77 -3.61 -0.36 12.88
CA ALA A 77 -4.66 -1.37 12.79
C ALA A 77 -4.06 -2.77 12.54
N ASN A 78 -4.55 -3.76 13.27
CA ASN A 78 -4.15 -5.16 13.16
C ASN A 78 -5.08 -5.92 12.21
N PRO A 79 -4.66 -7.11 11.72
CA PRO A 79 -5.55 -8.00 10.98
C PRO A 79 -6.83 -8.30 11.77
N GLY A 80 -7.98 -8.09 11.15
CA GLY A 80 -9.31 -8.22 11.75
C GLY A 80 -9.94 -6.88 12.15
N ASP A 81 -9.16 -5.82 12.31
CA ASP A 81 -9.68 -4.50 12.69
C ASP A 81 -10.46 -3.86 11.53
N SER A 82 -11.50 -3.09 11.87
CA SER A 82 -12.31 -2.36 10.89
C SER A 82 -11.48 -1.39 10.04
N LEU A 83 -10.47 -0.76 10.66
CA LEU A 83 -9.57 0.21 10.03
C LEU A 83 -8.37 -0.43 9.31
N TYR A 84 -8.25 -1.76 9.32
CA TYR A 84 -7.18 -2.45 8.62
C TYR A 84 -7.29 -2.26 7.10
N CYS A 85 -6.22 -1.77 6.47
CA CYS A 85 -6.20 -1.41 5.06
C CYS A 85 -4.78 -1.54 4.48
N ARG A 86 -4.65 -1.32 3.15
CA ARG A 86 -3.35 -1.33 2.45
C ARG A 86 -2.28 -0.47 3.13
N LEU A 87 -2.65 0.70 3.66
CA LEU A 87 -1.73 1.58 4.39
C LEU A 87 -1.15 0.88 5.63
N SER A 88 -1.99 0.18 6.40
CA SER A 88 -1.58 -0.60 7.58
C SER A 88 -0.54 -1.65 7.19
N VAL A 89 -0.86 -2.44 6.16
CA VAL A 89 -0.02 -3.56 5.69
C VAL A 89 1.34 -3.08 5.20
N ASN A 90 1.37 -2.06 4.34
CA ASN A 90 2.61 -1.54 3.76
C ASN A 90 3.49 -0.86 4.82
N THR A 91 2.90 -0.09 5.74
CA THR A 91 3.67 0.57 6.78
C THR A 91 4.25 -0.45 7.76
N GLN A 92 3.45 -1.45 8.16
CA GLN A 92 3.86 -2.48 9.13
C GLN A 92 4.87 -3.50 8.58
N LEU A 93 4.91 -3.68 7.24
CA LEU A 93 5.96 -4.42 6.56
C LEU A 93 7.32 -3.74 6.77
N LEU A 94 7.39 -2.42 6.58
CA LEU A 94 8.65 -1.67 6.58
C LEU A 94 9.05 -1.17 7.98
N ALA A 95 8.10 -1.00 8.89
CA ALA A 95 8.33 -0.41 10.21
C ALA A 95 7.45 -1.04 11.29
N ARG A 96 7.90 -0.91 12.54
CA ARG A 96 7.05 -1.07 13.73
C ARG A 96 6.34 0.24 13.97
N VAL A 97 5.02 0.18 14.16
CA VAL A 97 4.18 1.36 14.36
C VAL A 97 3.48 1.24 15.71
N SER A 98 3.51 2.29 16.51
CA SER A 98 2.86 2.31 17.82
C SER A 98 2.11 3.61 18.04
N HIS A 99 0.86 3.53 18.49
CA HIS A 99 0.10 4.69 18.95
C HIS A 99 0.63 5.11 20.32
N LEU A 100 0.99 6.38 20.48
CA LEU A 100 1.56 6.89 21.73
C LEU A 100 0.51 7.61 22.58
N LEU A 101 -0.20 8.57 21.98
CA LEU A 101 -1.21 9.35 22.70
C LEU A 101 -2.20 10.01 21.74
N LYS A 102 -3.40 10.31 22.26
CA LYS A 102 -4.42 11.12 21.60
C LYS A 102 -4.25 12.60 21.95
N VAL A 103 -4.39 13.48 20.96
CA VAL A 103 -4.36 14.94 21.15
C VAL A 103 -5.73 15.51 20.76
N SER A 104 -6.41 16.14 21.72
CA SER A 104 -7.68 16.83 21.46
C SER A 104 -7.45 18.05 20.57
N ARG A 105 -8.41 18.32 19.67
CA ARG A 105 -8.44 19.53 18.82
C ARG A 105 -8.29 20.84 19.60
N ASN A 106 -8.66 20.86 20.88
CA ASN A 106 -8.58 22.05 21.74
C ASN A 106 -7.13 22.46 22.07
N ASN A 107 -6.15 21.59 21.82
CA ASN A 107 -4.72 21.90 22.00
C ASN A 107 -4.11 22.67 20.82
N PHE A 108 -4.89 22.97 19.78
CA PHE A 108 -4.43 23.66 18.57
C PHE A 108 -4.99 25.06 18.47
N ARG A 109 -4.25 25.93 17.77
CA ARG A 109 -4.67 27.31 17.45
C ARG A 109 -4.40 27.60 15.98
N PRO A 110 -5.45 27.77 15.14
CA PRO A 110 -6.87 27.52 15.42
C PRO A 110 -7.18 26.02 15.62
N PRO A 111 -8.31 25.66 16.29
CA PRO A 111 -8.68 24.28 16.48
C PRO A 111 -9.08 23.60 15.16
N PRO A 112 -8.56 22.40 14.84
CA PRO A 112 -8.98 21.62 13.67
C PRO A 112 -10.37 21.03 13.88
N LYS A 113 -10.99 20.56 12.78
CA LYS A 113 -12.30 19.90 12.81
C LYS A 113 -12.28 18.51 13.45
N VAL A 114 -11.11 17.87 13.52
CA VAL A 114 -10.92 16.49 13.98
C VAL A 114 -9.80 16.41 15.00
N ASP A 115 -9.86 15.39 15.86
CA ASP A 115 -8.80 15.11 16.81
C ASP A 115 -7.56 14.50 16.12
N SER A 116 -6.43 14.59 16.80
CA SER A 116 -5.13 14.09 16.32
C SER A 116 -4.62 12.96 17.21
N SER A 117 -3.61 12.25 16.72
CA SER A 117 -2.91 11.22 17.48
C SER A 117 -1.44 11.19 17.10
N VAL A 118 -0.60 10.97 18.10
CA VAL A 118 0.85 10.86 17.92
C VAL A 118 1.21 9.39 17.77
N VAL A 119 1.97 9.09 16.72
CA VAL A 119 2.39 7.75 16.34
C VAL A 119 3.91 7.70 16.30
N ARG A 120 4.48 6.62 16.84
CA ARG A 120 5.89 6.27 16.70
C ARG A 120 6.04 5.30 15.54
N ILE A 121 6.98 5.59 14.64
CA ILE A 121 7.36 4.73 13.51
C ILE A 121 8.84 4.39 13.64
N GLU A 122 9.16 3.11 13.67
CA GLU A 122 10.51 2.59 13.77
C GLU A 122 10.80 1.67 12.59
N PRO A 123 11.63 2.08 11.61
CA PRO A 123 11.99 1.24 10.49
C PRO A 123 12.57 -0.10 10.96
N ARG A 124 12.19 -1.19 10.31
CA ARG A 124 12.72 -2.52 10.62
C ARG A 124 14.16 -2.66 10.15
N GLN A 125 14.98 -3.30 10.96
CA GLN A 125 16.36 -3.67 10.63
C GLN A 125 16.58 -5.14 11.06
N PRO A 126 16.90 -6.06 10.13
CA PRO A 126 17.01 -5.85 8.68
C PRO A 126 15.65 -5.56 8.02
N LEU A 127 15.67 -4.89 6.86
CA LEU A 127 14.48 -4.75 6.03
C LEU A 127 14.12 -6.11 5.40
N PRO A 128 12.83 -6.42 5.20
CA PRO A 128 12.43 -7.61 4.46
C PRO A 128 13.04 -7.62 3.06
N HIS A 129 13.59 -8.77 2.65
CA HIS A 129 14.14 -8.98 1.30
C HIS A 129 13.00 -9.22 0.30
N VAL A 130 12.19 -8.18 0.04
CA VAL A 130 11.05 -8.23 -0.89
C VAL A 130 11.01 -6.94 -1.71
N SER A 131 10.75 -7.07 -3.01
CA SER A 131 10.50 -5.92 -3.88
C SER A 131 9.22 -5.21 -3.42
N PHE A 132 9.34 -3.94 -3.02
CA PHE A 132 8.17 -3.16 -2.58
C PHE A 132 7.13 -3.00 -3.69
N LYS A 133 7.55 -2.92 -4.96
CA LYS A 133 6.63 -2.84 -6.11
C LYS A 133 5.77 -4.09 -6.22
N GLU A 134 6.40 -5.26 -6.13
CA GLU A 134 5.72 -6.55 -6.23
C GLU A 134 4.78 -6.78 -5.04
N TRP A 135 5.25 -6.44 -3.83
CA TRP A 135 4.44 -6.44 -2.61
C TRP A 135 3.21 -5.53 -2.73
N ASP A 136 3.39 -4.26 -3.13
CA ASP A 136 2.27 -3.31 -3.25
C ASP A 136 1.29 -3.75 -4.34
N GLY A 137 1.75 -4.38 -5.42
CA GLY A 137 0.90 -4.96 -6.46
C GLY A 137 -0.03 -6.04 -5.92
N LEU A 138 0.51 -7.01 -5.18
CA LEU A 138 -0.30 -8.05 -4.52
C LEU A 138 -1.29 -7.44 -3.52
N VAL A 139 -0.79 -6.62 -2.59
CA VAL A 139 -1.62 -6.03 -1.53
C VAL A 139 -2.71 -5.14 -2.14
N ARG A 140 -2.42 -4.41 -3.22
CA ARG A 140 -3.42 -3.60 -3.94
C ARG A 140 -4.59 -4.44 -4.41
N ILE A 141 -4.34 -5.59 -5.05
CA ILE A 141 -5.38 -6.52 -5.51
C ILE A 141 -6.17 -7.07 -4.32
N CYS A 142 -5.49 -7.55 -3.28
CA CYS A 142 -6.14 -8.12 -2.10
C CYS A 142 -7.05 -7.13 -1.35
N PHE A 143 -6.73 -5.84 -1.39
CA PHE A 143 -7.48 -4.80 -0.67
C PHE A 143 -8.53 -4.06 -1.52
N ILE A 144 -8.78 -4.46 -2.79
CA ILE A 144 -9.90 -3.93 -3.59
C ILE A 144 -11.23 -4.15 -2.87
N LYS A 145 -11.53 -5.40 -2.49
CA LYS A 145 -12.62 -5.76 -1.58
C LYS A 145 -12.09 -6.62 -0.44
N LYS A 146 -11.54 -5.98 0.60
CA LYS A 146 -10.87 -6.66 1.72
C LYS A 146 -11.70 -7.72 2.45
N ASN A 147 -13.04 -7.66 2.35
CA ASN A 147 -13.98 -8.57 3.00
C ASN A 147 -14.46 -9.71 2.08
N LYS A 148 -14.18 -9.67 0.78
CA LYS A 148 -14.40 -10.80 -0.14
C LYS A 148 -13.26 -11.81 0.01
N THR A 149 -13.53 -13.05 -0.38
CA THR A 149 -12.52 -14.11 -0.39
C THR A 149 -11.47 -13.84 -1.47
N LEU A 150 -10.23 -14.23 -1.24
CA LEU A 150 -9.17 -14.07 -2.25
C LEU A 150 -9.52 -14.84 -3.53
N GLY A 151 -10.08 -16.04 -3.42
CA GLY A 151 -10.54 -16.80 -4.59
C GLY A 151 -11.55 -16.04 -5.46
N ALA A 152 -12.45 -15.25 -4.87
CA ALA A 152 -13.37 -14.42 -5.63
C ALA A 152 -12.68 -13.21 -6.28
N LEU A 153 -11.69 -12.60 -5.59
CA LEU A 153 -10.93 -11.47 -6.11
C LEU A 153 -10.06 -11.85 -7.30
N PHE A 154 -9.32 -12.95 -7.20
CA PHE A 154 -8.41 -13.41 -8.26
C PHE A 154 -9.13 -14.04 -9.46
N LYS A 155 -10.43 -14.35 -9.35
CA LYS A 155 -11.28 -14.77 -10.47
C LYS A 155 -11.75 -13.60 -11.36
N GLN A 156 -11.61 -12.36 -10.90
CA GLN A 156 -12.07 -11.20 -11.66
C GLN A 156 -11.27 -11.06 -12.96
N LYS A 157 -11.99 -10.85 -14.09
CA LYS A 157 -11.39 -10.77 -15.43
C LYS A 157 -10.22 -9.77 -15.49
N GLY A 158 -10.38 -8.56 -14.95
CA GLY A 158 -9.31 -7.55 -14.95
C GLY A 158 -8.06 -7.94 -14.18
N VAL A 159 -8.20 -8.70 -13.07
CA VAL A 159 -7.06 -9.21 -12.30
C VAL A 159 -6.34 -10.31 -13.08
N LEU A 160 -7.09 -11.23 -13.68
CA LEU A 160 -6.52 -12.30 -14.50
C LEU A 160 -5.76 -11.75 -15.70
N THR A 161 -6.33 -10.79 -16.44
CA THR A 161 -5.67 -10.16 -17.59
C THR A 161 -4.36 -9.47 -17.19
N LEU A 162 -4.35 -8.76 -16.05
CA LEU A 162 -3.14 -8.11 -15.54
C LEU A 162 -2.04 -9.15 -15.22
N LEU A 163 -2.40 -10.21 -14.49
CA LEU A 163 -1.45 -11.26 -14.11
C LEU A 163 -0.95 -12.05 -15.32
N GLU A 164 -1.81 -12.30 -16.31
CA GLU A 164 -1.45 -13.01 -17.53
C GLU A 164 -0.48 -12.18 -18.39
N LYS A 165 -0.69 -10.87 -18.50
CA LYS A 165 0.22 -9.94 -19.18
C LYS A 165 1.61 -9.96 -18.53
N ASN A 166 1.68 -9.88 -17.20
CA ASN A 166 2.94 -9.95 -16.46
C ASN A 166 3.63 -11.31 -16.66
N TYR A 167 2.87 -12.40 -16.60
CA TYR A 167 3.35 -13.75 -16.81
C TYR A 167 3.96 -13.94 -18.21
N LYS A 168 3.26 -13.49 -19.26
CA LYS A 168 3.73 -13.53 -20.65
C LYS A 168 4.99 -12.67 -20.86
N THR A 169 5.04 -11.50 -20.24
CA THR A 169 6.22 -10.60 -20.27
C THR A 169 7.44 -11.24 -19.61
N LEU A 170 7.27 -11.92 -18.48
CA LEU A 170 8.38 -12.62 -17.83
C LEU A 170 8.87 -13.80 -18.68
N GLN A 171 7.97 -14.55 -19.30
CA GLN A 171 8.34 -15.64 -20.19
C GLN A 171 9.16 -15.16 -21.39
N SER A 172 8.76 -14.06 -22.02
CA SER A 172 9.50 -13.48 -23.15
C SER A 172 10.89 -13.00 -22.74
N LEU A 173 11.04 -12.40 -21.54
CA LEU A 173 12.33 -12.00 -20.99
C LEU A 173 13.25 -13.20 -20.67
N ARG A 174 12.68 -14.32 -20.22
CA ARG A 174 13.46 -15.56 -19.98
C ARG A 174 13.91 -16.21 -21.29
N LEU A 175 13.07 -16.16 -22.33
CA LEU A 175 13.39 -16.68 -23.66
C LEU A 175 14.45 -15.84 -24.39
N SER A 176 14.54 -14.53 -24.12
CA SER A 176 15.55 -13.65 -24.70
C SER A 176 16.93 -13.71 -24.02
N GLY A 177 17.11 -14.59 -23.02
CA GLY A 177 18.43 -14.98 -22.51
C GLY A 177 19.18 -13.91 -21.72
N ASN A 178 18.51 -12.89 -21.18
CA ASN A 178 19.16 -11.82 -20.42
C ASN A 178 18.85 -11.92 -18.92
N PRO A 179 19.66 -12.66 -18.11
CA PRO A 179 19.39 -12.89 -16.69
C PRO A 179 19.65 -11.68 -15.78
N GLU A 180 20.17 -10.56 -16.29
CA GLU A 180 20.54 -9.37 -15.48
C GLU A 180 19.49 -8.24 -15.46
N GLY A 181 18.35 -8.39 -16.16
CA GLY A 181 17.31 -7.34 -16.24
C GLY A 181 16.31 -7.27 -15.07
N ILE A 182 16.55 -7.99 -13.97
CA ILE A 182 15.55 -8.17 -12.87
C ILE A 182 15.41 -6.90 -11.98
N ALA A 183 16.12 -5.80 -12.26
CA ALA A 183 16.18 -4.63 -11.37
C ALA A 183 15.64 -3.29 -11.91
N GLU A 184 15.22 -3.16 -13.18
CA GLU A 184 14.62 -1.92 -13.69
C GLU A 184 13.15 -2.12 -13.99
N GLY A 185 12.34 -1.84 -12.97
CA GLY A 185 10.92 -2.14 -12.98
C GLY A 185 10.13 -1.32 -13.98
N ASN A 186 9.21 -1.98 -14.67
CA ASN A 186 8.09 -1.32 -15.32
C ASN A 186 7.37 -0.42 -14.30
N GLU A 187 7.09 0.81 -14.72
CA GLU A 187 6.14 1.67 -14.01
C GLU A 187 4.75 1.06 -14.17
N ILE A 188 3.98 1.02 -13.09
CA ILE A 188 2.53 0.76 -13.18
C ILE A 188 1.98 1.82 -14.12
N THR A 189 1.48 1.39 -15.28
CA THR A 189 1.05 2.33 -16.32
C THR A 189 -0.27 2.98 -15.93
N SER A 190 -0.57 4.13 -16.51
CA SER A 190 -1.90 4.76 -16.38
C SER A 190 -3.03 3.82 -16.83
N GLU A 191 -2.75 2.88 -17.74
CA GLU A 191 -3.69 1.85 -18.16
C GLU A 191 -3.96 0.84 -17.04
N ASP A 192 -2.95 0.37 -16.31
CA ASP A 192 -3.13 -0.53 -15.17
C ASP A 192 -3.91 0.16 -14.03
N ILE A 193 -3.75 1.48 -13.88
CA ILE A 193 -4.54 2.29 -12.97
C ILE A 193 -5.99 2.42 -13.46
N ASN A 194 -6.21 2.65 -14.75
CA ASN A 194 -7.54 2.77 -15.34
C ASN A 194 -8.32 1.45 -15.34
N VAL A 195 -7.68 0.31 -15.60
CA VAL A 195 -8.33 -1.02 -15.48
C VAL A 195 -8.81 -1.24 -14.05
N LEU A 196 -8.02 -0.83 -13.06
CA LEU A 196 -8.39 -0.94 -11.65
C LEU A 196 -9.40 0.11 -11.20
N ALA A 197 -9.39 1.31 -11.78
CA ALA A 197 -10.41 2.34 -11.56
C ALA A 197 -11.76 1.91 -12.15
N ASN A 198 -11.76 1.37 -13.37
CA ASN A 198 -12.94 0.78 -14.01
C ASN A 198 -13.48 -0.40 -13.17
N LEU A 199 -12.61 -1.22 -12.58
CA LEU A 199 -13.05 -2.25 -11.62
C LEU A 199 -13.72 -1.65 -10.37
N MET A 200 -13.30 -0.46 -9.90
CA MET A 200 -13.96 0.23 -8.80
C MET A 200 -15.31 0.83 -9.22
N ASP A 201 -15.41 1.33 -10.45
CA ASP A 201 -16.62 1.97 -10.99
C ASP A 201 -17.70 0.95 -11.39
N ASP A 202 -17.34 -0.16 -12.04
CA ASP A 202 -18.28 -1.27 -12.38
C ASP A 202 -18.91 -1.89 -11.13
N ILE A 203 -18.22 -1.77 -9.99
CA ILE A 203 -18.69 -2.26 -8.69
C ILE A 203 -19.62 -1.26 -8.02
N SER A 204 -19.45 0.05 -8.26
CA SER A 204 -20.29 1.09 -7.66
C SER A 204 -21.72 1.10 -8.21
N MET A 205 -21.92 0.55 -9.41
CA MET A 205 -23.24 0.40 -10.04
C MET A 205 -24.03 -0.82 -9.50
N ALA A 206 -23.40 -1.71 -8.74
CA ALA A 206 -24.04 -2.92 -8.20
C ALA A 206 -24.58 -2.77 -6.76
N ASP A 207 -24.29 -1.65 -6.08
CA ASP A 207 -24.74 -1.38 -4.69
C ASP A 207 -25.85 -0.30 -4.61
N GLY A 208 -26.53 -0.01 -5.73
CA GLY A 208 -27.75 0.78 -5.73
C GLY A 208 -28.96 -0.09 -5.41
N GLU A 209 -29.42 -0.04 -4.15
CA GLU A 209 -30.66 -0.63 -3.61
C GLU A 209 -31.71 -1.05 -4.66
N ARG A 210 -31.92 -2.37 -4.83
CA ARG A 210 -33.21 -2.96 -5.22
C ARG A 210 -33.41 -4.31 -4.53
N GLU A 211 -34.52 -4.39 -3.80
CA GLU A 211 -35.14 -5.61 -3.31
C GLU A 211 -35.73 -6.45 -4.47
N ASP A 212 -35.75 -7.76 -4.24
CA ASP A 212 -36.52 -8.83 -4.90
C ASP A 212 -36.32 -9.14 -6.39
N GLY A 213 -35.99 -10.41 -6.65
CA GLY A 213 -36.19 -11.09 -7.93
C GLY A 213 -35.02 -12.00 -8.29
N ASP A 214 -35.18 -13.31 -8.05
CA ASP A 214 -34.43 -14.35 -8.77
C ASP A 214 -34.54 -14.12 -10.28
N GLU A 215 -33.40 -14.09 -10.98
CA GLU A 215 -33.16 -14.59 -12.34
C GLU A 215 -31.72 -14.22 -12.77
N ASP A 216 -30.76 -15.07 -12.39
CA ASP A 216 -29.43 -15.10 -13.00
C ASP A 216 -29.56 -15.70 -14.42
N GLU A 217 -29.93 -14.89 -15.42
CA GLU A 217 -29.64 -15.18 -16.83
C GLU A 217 -28.55 -14.23 -17.32
N GLU A 218 -27.28 -14.66 -17.19
CA GLU A 218 -26.18 -14.05 -17.93
C GLU A 218 -26.36 -14.36 -19.42
N MET A 219 -26.84 -13.36 -20.18
CA MET A 219 -26.97 -13.41 -21.63
C MET A 219 -25.57 -13.43 -22.27
N ASP A 220 -25.13 -14.61 -22.69
CA ASP A 220 -23.95 -14.81 -23.54
C ASP A 220 -24.13 -14.03 -24.84
N THR A 221 -23.38 -12.94 -24.99
CA THR A 221 -23.17 -12.28 -26.29
C THR A 221 -21.75 -12.57 -26.77
N GLU A 222 -21.73 -13.39 -27.82
CA GLU A 222 -20.56 -13.90 -28.51
C GLU A 222 -19.62 -12.79 -28.98
N LEU A 223 -18.36 -12.85 -28.52
CA LEU A 223 -17.20 -12.38 -29.26
C LEU A 223 -16.19 -13.52 -29.28
N SER A 224 -16.21 -14.23 -30.41
CA SER A 224 -15.42 -15.40 -30.70
C SER A 224 -13.93 -15.06 -30.91
N SER A 225 -13.09 -16.06 -30.61
CA SER A 225 -11.63 -16.16 -30.83
C SER A 225 -10.67 -15.58 -29.77
N ASN A 226 -10.66 -16.16 -28.56
CA ASN A 226 -9.43 -16.44 -27.77
C ASN A 226 -9.64 -17.27 -26.46
N MET A 227 -10.75 -18.02 -26.34
CA MET A 227 -11.19 -18.64 -25.08
C MET A 227 -10.37 -19.84 -24.56
N SER A 228 -9.33 -20.31 -25.26
CA SER A 228 -8.59 -21.52 -24.85
C SER A 228 -7.46 -21.26 -23.83
N GLU A 229 -6.78 -20.11 -23.89
CA GLU A 229 -5.65 -19.83 -22.98
C GLU A 229 -6.08 -19.28 -21.62
N GLY A 230 -7.16 -18.47 -21.60
CA GLY A 230 -7.65 -17.82 -20.38
C GLY A 230 -8.16 -18.79 -19.31
N SER A 231 -8.69 -19.96 -19.71
CA SER A 231 -9.09 -21.01 -18.77
C SER A 231 -7.88 -21.64 -18.08
N SER A 232 -6.80 -21.92 -18.82
CA SER A 232 -5.61 -22.57 -18.28
C SER A 232 -4.85 -21.67 -17.29
N PHE A 233 -4.75 -20.36 -17.59
CA PHE A 233 -4.09 -19.42 -16.67
C PHE A 233 -4.92 -19.19 -15.40
N LYS A 234 -6.24 -19.10 -15.52
CA LYS A 234 -7.15 -19.04 -14.38
C LYS A 234 -6.97 -20.25 -13.46
N ASP A 235 -6.94 -21.46 -14.01
CA ASP A 235 -6.74 -22.68 -13.22
C ASP A 235 -5.40 -22.69 -12.52
N LYS A 236 -4.35 -22.14 -13.15
CA LYS A 236 -3.03 -21.96 -12.52
C LYS A 236 -3.08 -21.00 -11.32
N VAL A 237 -3.69 -19.82 -11.48
CA VAL A 237 -3.85 -18.84 -10.38
C VAL A 237 -4.64 -19.45 -9.22
N MET A 238 -5.73 -20.15 -9.53
CA MET A 238 -6.58 -20.80 -8.53
C MET A 238 -5.85 -21.96 -7.83
N GLY A 239 -5.04 -22.73 -8.57
CA GLY A 239 -4.20 -23.81 -8.02
C GLY A 239 -3.19 -23.30 -6.99
N VAL A 240 -2.55 -22.15 -7.25
CA VAL A 240 -1.64 -21.50 -6.28
C VAL A 240 -2.36 -21.10 -4.99
N LEU A 241 -3.56 -20.53 -5.13
CA LEU A 241 -4.39 -20.18 -3.97
C LEU A 241 -4.85 -21.41 -3.20
N GLN A 242 -5.12 -22.52 -3.89
CA GLN A 242 -5.53 -23.78 -3.26
C GLN A 242 -4.37 -24.44 -2.51
N GLU A 243 -3.18 -24.48 -3.11
CA GLU A 243 -1.95 -25.00 -2.48
C GLU A 243 -1.61 -24.25 -1.18
N GLY A 244 -1.82 -22.93 -1.18
CA GLY A 244 -1.60 -22.07 -0.01
C GLY A 244 -2.76 -21.98 0.98
N ASP A 245 -3.87 -22.69 0.76
CA ASP A 245 -5.09 -22.57 1.58
C ASP A 245 -5.59 -21.11 1.69
N PHE A 246 -5.55 -20.36 0.58
CA PHE A 246 -5.94 -18.94 0.53
C PHE A 246 -7.29 -18.69 -0.15
N LEU A 247 -7.91 -19.71 -0.74
CA LEU A 247 -9.17 -19.57 -1.51
C LEU A 247 -10.27 -18.84 -0.75
N ASP A 248 -10.53 -19.26 0.49
CA ASP A 248 -11.61 -18.73 1.32
C ASP A 248 -11.14 -17.69 2.34
N LYS A 249 -9.83 -17.42 2.39
CA LYS A 249 -9.25 -16.40 3.25
C LYS A 249 -9.59 -15.00 2.73
N ARG A 250 -9.64 -14.04 3.63
CA ARG A 250 -10.01 -12.64 3.36
C ARG A 250 -8.85 -11.73 3.77
N ALA A 251 -8.50 -10.79 2.90
CA ALA A 251 -7.39 -9.87 3.13
C ALA A 251 -7.51 -9.10 4.45
N SER A 252 -8.73 -8.82 4.91
CA SER A 252 -8.97 -8.13 6.19
C SER A 252 -8.44 -8.88 7.41
N LYS A 253 -8.23 -10.20 7.33
CA LYS A 253 -7.75 -11.04 8.45
C LYS A 253 -6.31 -11.54 8.28
N LEU A 254 -5.67 -11.25 7.15
CA LEU A 254 -4.32 -11.74 6.86
C LEU A 254 -3.25 -10.83 7.46
N SER A 255 -2.24 -11.44 8.07
CA SER A 255 -1.04 -10.78 8.56
C SER A 255 -0.02 -10.54 7.45
N GLN A 256 1.03 -9.77 7.73
CA GLN A 256 2.12 -9.55 6.79
C GLN A 256 2.82 -10.87 6.43
N VAL A 257 2.92 -11.80 7.38
CA VAL A 257 3.54 -13.11 7.14
C VAL A 257 2.72 -13.92 6.13
N ASP A 258 1.39 -13.85 6.23
CA ASP A 258 0.50 -14.53 5.30
C ASP A 258 0.62 -13.95 3.89
N PHE A 259 0.70 -12.62 3.75
CA PHE A 259 0.93 -11.98 2.45
C PHE A 259 2.31 -12.30 1.88
N LEU A 260 3.36 -12.38 2.72
CA LEU A 260 4.70 -12.78 2.27
C LEU A 260 4.71 -14.22 1.79
N TYR A 261 4.01 -15.11 2.49
CA TYR A 261 3.87 -16.51 2.08
C TYR A 261 3.10 -16.62 0.76
N LEU A 262 1.95 -15.94 0.66
CA LEU A 262 1.15 -15.89 -0.57
C LEU A 262 1.97 -15.37 -1.75
N LEU A 263 2.73 -14.28 -1.56
CA LEU A 263 3.60 -13.74 -2.59
C LEU A 263 4.65 -14.76 -3.03
N SER A 264 5.25 -15.47 -2.08
CA SER A 264 6.25 -16.51 -2.40
C SER A 264 5.67 -17.65 -3.24
N LEU A 265 4.41 -18.02 -3.01
CA LEU A 265 3.73 -19.05 -3.80
C LEU A 265 3.49 -18.60 -5.24
N PHE A 266 3.02 -17.37 -5.43
CA PHE A 266 2.87 -16.79 -6.78
C PHE A 266 4.21 -16.69 -7.51
N ASN A 267 5.24 -16.17 -6.85
CA ASN A 267 6.58 -16.04 -7.44
C ASN A 267 7.17 -17.40 -7.84
N LYS A 268 6.96 -18.45 -7.03
CA LYS A 268 7.35 -19.83 -7.36
C LYS A 268 6.61 -20.38 -8.59
N ALA A 269 5.33 -20.01 -8.75
CA ALA A 269 4.55 -20.34 -9.94
C ALA A 269 4.92 -19.49 -11.18
N GLY A 270 5.83 -18.52 -11.02
CA GLY A 270 6.27 -17.57 -12.05
C GLY A 270 5.27 -16.43 -12.29
N ILE A 271 4.30 -16.24 -11.40
CA ILE A 271 3.30 -15.17 -11.48
C ILE A 271 3.81 -13.99 -10.66
N HIS A 272 4.00 -12.85 -11.31
CA HIS A 272 4.51 -11.62 -10.71
C HIS A 272 3.49 -10.48 -10.79
N PHE A 273 3.57 -9.56 -9.83
CA PHE A 273 2.62 -8.45 -9.68
C PHE A 273 3.13 -7.11 -10.21
N SER A 274 4.36 -7.08 -10.73
CA SER A 274 5.04 -5.93 -11.32
C SER A 274 5.98 -6.36 -12.43
#